data_AF-A0A9D5DLP0-F1
#
_entry.id   AF-A0A9D5DLP0-F1
#
_cell.length_a   1.000
_cell.length_b   1.000
_cell.length_c   1.000
_cell.angle_alpha   90.00
_cell.angle_beta   90.00
_cell.angle_gamma   90.00
#
_symmetry.space_group_name_H-M   'P 1'
#
loop_
_entity.id
_entity.type
_entity.pdbx_description
1 polymer ?
#
loop_
_entity_poly.entity_id
_entity_poly.type
_entity_poly.pdbx_seq_one_letter_code
_entity_poly.pdbx_strand_id
1 'polypeptide(L)'
;MKKFHQALLFAGAVAFTLTACGNDANSLADAGESYSPENPVHVKVGITGTDSPEWDHISEVAAEEGIELEIVRFSDYTQPNQALADGSIDINAFQTVSFFDNFKEEHNLDLTAIGSTVLAPMGLYSDKYESVEDIPDGADITIDKEVTNQARNLMLLAEAGLIELEDDFGVTSGLNEIKANPKNLNLTEIAPATAPRIMQDVDAAVINNGFAVDAGLSPTDDAIYREDETATPYINIIAAQTEDQDNPVLLRLVELYQSEEIEQLIIEEHKGARIPTFISLEELNSYPK
;
A
#
# COMPACT_ATOMS: atom_id res chain seq x y z
N MET A 1 42.70 -8.73 74.03
CA MET A 1 43.68 -8.96 72.95
C MET A 1 42.96 -9.73 71.82
N LYS A 2 42.93 -9.15 70.61
CA LYS A 2 43.10 -9.79 69.28
C LYS A 2 42.49 -11.20 69.08
N LYS A 3 41.63 -11.52 68.09
CA LYS A 3 41.42 -10.98 66.73
C LYS A 3 40.06 -11.40 66.15
N PHE A 4 39.61 -10.60 65.19
CA PHE A 4 38.60 -10.84 64.15
C PHE A 4 38.88 -12.05 63.24
N HIS A 5 37.85 -12.35 62.42
CA HIS A 5 37.77 -13.04 61.10
C HIS A 5 37.16 -14.46 61.21
N GLN A 6 36.26 -14.92 60.36
CA GLN A 6 35.45 -14.40 59.24
C GLN A 6 34.49 -15.56 58.92
N ALA A 7 33.21 -15.30 58.67
CA ALA A 7 32.27 -16.32 58.21
C ALA A 7 32.46 -16.55 56.69
N LEU A 8 32.63 -17.80 56.28
CA LEU A 8 32.40 -18.23 54.90
C LEU A 8 31.18 -19.17 54.89
N LEU A 9 30.04 -18.62 54.47
CA LEU A 9 28.87 -19.37 54.03
C LEU A 9 29.11 -19.76 52.56
N PHE A 10 29.25 -21.05 52.30
CA PHE A 10 29.24 -21.62 50.96
C PHE A 10 27.81 -21.56 50.43
N ALA A 11 27.47 -20.49 49.70
CA ALA A 11 26.25 -20.45 48.89
C ALA A 11 26.55 -21.15 47.57
N GLY A 12 26.03 -22.37 47.40
CA GLY A 12 26.04 -23.07 46.13
C GLY A 12 25.16 -22.33 45.13
N ALA A 13 25.79 -21.60 44.20
CA ALA A 13 25.11 -21.07 43.03
C ALA A 13 24.79 -22.25 42.10
N VAL A 14 23.52 -22.67 42.10
CA VAL A 14 22.97 -23.52 41.04
C VAL A 14 22.87 -22.63 39.81
N ALA A 15 23.85 -22.73 38.92
CA ALA A 15 23.74 -22.20 37.57
C ALA A 15 22.72 -23.07 36.81
N PHE A 16 21.47 -22.61 36.76
CA PHE A 16 20.54 -23.06 35.73
C PHE A 16 21.03 -22.49 34.39
N THR A 17 21.88 -23.25 33.70
CA THR A 17 22.04 -23.08 32.26
C THR A 17 20.76 -23.60 31.62
N LEU A 18 19.80 -22.72 31.40
CA LEU A 18 18.73 -22.94 30.43
C LEU A 18 19.39 -22.96 29.06
N THR A 19 19.83 -24.12 28.61
CA THR A 19 19.95 -24.42 27.19
C THR A 19 18.54 -24.38 26.63
N ALA A 20 18.14 -23.21 26.12
CA ALA A 20 17.05 -23.06 25.19
C ALA A 20 17.48 -23.72 23.86
N CYS A 21 17.38 -25.04 23.80
CA CYS A 21 17.41 -25.80 22.56
C CYS A 21 15.95 -26.00 22.16
N GLY A 22 15.49 -25.14 21.26
CA GLY A 22 14.13 -25.10 20.73
C GLY A 22 13.89 -23.72 20.11
N ASN A 23 14.76 -23.33 19.16
CA ASN A 23 14.56 -22.14 18.34
C ASN A 23 13.70 -22.57 17.15
N ASP A 24 12.40 -22.73 17.40
CA ASP A 24 11.43 -22.83 16.32
C ASP A 24 11.40 -21.44 15.67
N ALA A 25 11.84 -21.31 14.42
CA ALA A 25 11.84 -20.03 13.69
C ALA A 25 10.42 -19.66 13.22
N ASN A 26 9.42 -19.89 14.06
CA ASN A 26 8.00 -19.79 13.73
C ASN A 26 7.47 -18.34 13.84
N SER A 27 8.32 -17.35 14.12
CA SER A 27 7.89 -15.94 14.20
C SER A 27 8.97 -15.00 13.66
N LEU A 28 8.54 -13.90 13.03
CA LEU A 28 9.45 -12.86 12.53
C LEU A 28 10.40 -12.32 13.60
N ALA A 29 9.95 -12.26 14.87
CA ALA A 29 10.71 -11.73 15.98
C ALA A 29 11.96 -12.57 16.34
N ASP A 30 11.96 -13.86 15.99
CA ASP A 30 13.08 -14.79 16.20
C ASP A 30 13.86 -15.08 14.91
N ALA A 31 13.42 -14.53 13.78
CA ALA A 31 14.00 -14.76 12.45
C ALA A 31 15.21 -13.85 12.20
N GLY A 32 16.32 -14.13 12.90
CA GLY A 32 17.64 -13.83 12.33
C GLY A 32 17.92 -14.68 11.08
N GLU A 33 19.17 -14.75 10.61
CA GLU A 33 19.65 -15.54 9.44
C GLU A 33 19.49 -17.09 9.59
N SER A 34 18.49 -17.59 10.32
CA SER A 34 18.36 -19.00 10.72
C SER A 34 17.13 -19.73 10.16
N TYR A 35 16.36 -19.11 9.26
CA TYR A 35 15.28 -19.80 8.53
C TYR A 35 15.85 -20.62 7.37
N SER A 36 15.13 -21.68 7.00
CA SER A 36 15.48 -22.58 5.89
C SER A 36 14.21 -23.30 5.41
N PRO A 37 14.19 -23.94 4.24
CA PRO A 37 13.04 -24.73 3.81
C PRO A 37 12.61 -25.83 4.79
N GLU A 38 13.54 -26.37 5.58
CA GLU A 38 13.24 -27.36 6.62
C GLU A 38 12.73 -26.77 7.95
N ASN A 39 12.86 -25.45 8.12
CA ASN A 39 12.42 -24.68 9.29
C ASN A 39 12.00 -23.27 8.81
N PRO A 40 10.84 -23.16 8.13
CA PRO A 40 10.45 -21.95 7.46
C PRO A 40 9.99 -20.88 8.45
N VAL A 41 10.19 -19.62 8.07
CA VAL A 41 9.54 -18.47 8.72
C VAL A 41 8.23 -18.19 7.99
N HIS A 42 7.15 -17.98 8.76
CA HIS A 42 5.85 -17.61 8.20
C HIS A 42 5.70 -16.08 8.19
N VAL A 43 5.25 -15.51 7.08
CA VAL A 43 5.02 -14.08 6.91
C VAL A 43 3.63 -13.84 6.32
N LYS A 44 2.81 -13.01 6.98
CA LYS A 44 1.48 -12.62 6.52
C LYS A 44 1.54 -11.32 5.74
N VAL A 45 1.08 -11.36 4.50
CA VAL A 45 1.08 -10.20 3.59
C VAL A 45 -0.35 -9.73 3.37
N GLY A 46 -0.67 -8.54 3.84
CA GLY A 46 -1.95 -7.88 3.57
C GLY A 46 -1.97 -7.18 2.21
N ILE A 47 -2.89 -7.56 1.34
CA ILE A 47 -3.10 -6.92 0.04
C ILE A 47 -4.58 -6.58 -0.14
N THR A 48 -4.88 -5.68 -1.09
CA THR A 48 -6.26 -5.42 -1.52
C THR A 48 -6.51 -5.98 -2.89
N GLY A 49 -7.74 -6.45 -3.10
CA GLY A 49 -8.19 -6.97 -4.37
C GLY A 49 -7.95 -8.47 -4.55
N THR A 50 -8.34 -8.94 -5.72
CA THR A 50 -8.37 -10.38 -6.04
C THR A 50 -7.18 -10.82 -6.88
N ASP A 51 -6.56 -9.89 -7.62
CA ASP A 51 -5.48 -10.16 -8.56
C ASP A 51 -4.15 -9.57 -8.08
N SER A 52 -3.17 -10.45 -7.88
CA SER A 52 -1.84 -10.12 -7.34
C SER A 52 -0.77 -11.12 -7.81
N PRO A 53 -0.57 -11.26 -9.14
CA PRO A 53 0.34 -12.25 -9.70
C PRO A 53 1.78 -12.09 -9.17
N GLU A 54 2.17 -10.86 -8.82
CA GLU A 54 3.47 -10.57 -8.22
C GLU A 54 3.63 -11.26 -6.88
N TRP A 55 2.64 -11.12 -5.98
CA TRP A 55 2.69 -11.73 -4.65
C TRP A 55 2.51 -13.24 -4.68
N ASP A 56 1.73 -13.75 -5.64
CA ASP A 56 1.60 -15.20 -5.84
C ASP A 56 2.94 -15.80 -6.33
N HIS A 57 3.62 -15.15 -7.27
CA HIS A 57 4.95 -15.57 -7.71
C HIS A 57 6.02 -15.43 -6.60
N ILE A 58 6.02 -14.32 -5.86
CA ILE A 58 6.91 -14.13 -4.71
C ILE A 58 6.68 -15.23 -3.68
N SER A 59 5.43 -15.64 -3.44
CA SER A 59 5.13 -16.75 -2.53
C SER A 59 5.76 -18.07 -2.98
N GLU A 60 5.86 -18.33 -4.28
CA GLU A 60 6.50 -19.54 -4.81
C GLU A 60 8.02 -19.49 -4.62
N VAL A 61 8.68 -18.39 -5.01
CA VAL A 61 10.15 -18.28 -4.93
C VAL A 61 10.66 -18.11 -3.50
N ALA A 62 9.93 -17.40 -2.64
CA ALA A 62 10.30 -17.19 -1.24
C ALA A 62 10.23 -18.50 -0.43
N ALA A 63 9.32 -19.41 -0.79
CA ALA A 63 9.22 -20.72 -0.16
C ALA A 63 10.47 -21.58 -0.38
N GLU A 64 11.16 -21.42 -1.53
CA GLU A 64 12.44 -22.09 -1.80
C GLU A 64 13.58 -21.58 -0.90
N GLU A 65 13.44 -20.36 -0.37
CA GLU A 65 14.35 -19.76 0.61
C GLU A 65 13.94 -20.05 2.07
N GLY A 66 12.81 -20.72 2.28
CA GLY A 66 12.26 -20.98 3.61
C GLY A 66 11.42 -19.84 4.19
N ILE A 67 10.84 -19.00 3.34
CA ILE A 67 9.88 -17.95 3.73
C ILE A 67 8.51 -18.35 3.19
N GLU A 68 7.59 -18.74 4.07
CA GLU A 68 6.24 -19.13 3.70
C GLU A 68 5.27 -17.95 3.83
N LEU A 69 4.69 -17.52 2.71
CA LEU A 69 3.74 -16.41 2.71
C LEU A 69 2.29 -16.88 2.94
N GLU A 70 1.59 -16.17 3.83
CA GLU A 70 0.13 -16.21 3.94
C GLU A 70 -0.43 -14.89 3.40
N ILE A 71 -1.05 -14.93 2.22
CA ILE A 71 -1.65 -13.73 1.61
C ILE A 71 -3.04 -13.48 2.20
N VAL A 72 -3.18 -12.39 2.95
CA VAL A 72 -4.43 -11.94 3.55
C VAL A 72 -5.06 -10.85 2.67
N ARG A 73 -6.22 -11.16 2.09
CA ARG A 73 -6.91 -10.26 1.16
C ARG A 73 -7.97 -9.41 1.85
N PHE A 74 -7.90 -8.10 1.62
CA PHE A 74 -8.86 -7.11 2.10
C PHE A 74 -9.71 -6.54 0.96
N SER A 75 -10.90 -6.07 1.30
CA SER A 75 -11.87 -5.49 0.35
C SER A 75 -11.98 -3.96 0.42
N ASP A 76 -11.19 -3.33 1.29
CA ASP A 76 -11.19 -1.88 1.51
C ASP A 76 -9.79 -1.38 1.90
N TYR A 77 -9.64 -0.05 1.96
CA TYR A 77 -8.37 0.63 2.25
C TYR A 77 -8.16 0.97 3.73
N THR A 78 -9.12 0.67 4.62
CA THR A 78 -9.02 0.98 6.05
C THR A 78 -8.42 -0.17 6.85
N GLN A 79 -8.86 -1.40 6.57
CA GLN A 79 -8.50 -2.56 7.37
C GLN A 79 -7.01 -2.96 7.30
N PRO A 80 -6.29 -2.90 6.17
CA PRO A 80 -4.92 -3.44 6.12
C PRO A 80 -3.92 -2.72 7.03
N ASN A 81 -4.02 -1.39 7.20
CA ASN A 81 -3.14 -0.65 8.12
C ASN A 81 -3.46 -0.94 9.59
N GLN A 82 -4.73 -1.16 9.93
CA GLN A 82 -5.13 -1.54 11.29
C GLN A 82 -4.63 -2.94 11.62
N ALA A 83 -4.78 -3.89 10.69
CA ALA A 83 -4.27 -5.25 10.82
C ALA A 83 -2.74 -5.29 10.90
N LEU A 84 -2.03 -4.39 10.22
CA LEU A 84 -0.58 -4.28 10.34
C LEU A 84 -0.18 -3.73 11.72
N ALA A 85 -0.86 -2.67 12.19
CA ALA A 85 -0.56 -2.04 13.47
C ALA A 85 -0.91 -2.90 14.69
N ASP A 86 -1.84 -3.86 14.56
CA ASP A 86 -2.19 -4.80 15.63
C ASP A 86 -1.45 -6.15 15.56
N GLY A 87 -0.59 -6.33 14.55
CA GLY A 87 0.20 -7.55 14.33
C GLY A 87 -0.61 -8.74 13.78
N SER A 88 -1.81 -8.51 13.24
CA SER A 88 -2.57 -9.55 12.53
C SER A 88 -1.95 -9.93 11.19
N ILE A 89 -1.19 -9.02 10.57
CA ILE A 89 -0.34 -9.23 9.39
C ILE A 89 1.05 -8.62 9.64
N ASP A 90 2.07 -9.07 8.92
CA ASP A 90 3.46 -8.67 9.13
C ASP A 90 3.90 -7.54 8.19
N ILE A 91 3.38 -7.54 6.96
CA ILE A 91 3.51 -6.45 6.00
C ILE A 91 2.20 -6.21 5.26
N ASN A 92 2.03 -5.03 4.67
CA ASN A 92 0.99 -4.80 3.67
C ASN A 92 1.54 -4.13 2.41
N ALA A 93 0.86 -4.33 1.29
CA ALA A 93 1.20 -3.73 0.00
C ALA A 93 -0.08 -3.43 -0.80
N PHE A 94 -0.68 -2.26 -0.55
CA PHE A 94 -1.98 -1.90 -1.13
C PHE A 94 -2.19 -0.40 -1.40
N GLN A 95 -1.25 0.44 -0.95
CA GLN A 95 -1.50 1.87 -0.74
C GLN A 95 -0.36 2.73 -1.26
N THR A 96 -0.69 3.99 -1.51
CA THR A 96 0.25 5.03 -1.91
C THR A 96 0.96 5.68 -0.72
N VAL A 97 2.08 6.38 -0.99
CA VAL A 97 2.78 7.19 0.02
C VAL A 97 1.85 8.19 0.70
N SER A 98 1.12 9.01 -0.07
CA SER A 98 0.23 10.02 0.52
C SER A 98 -0.88 9.40 1.38
N PHE A 99 -1.53 8.32 0.93
CA PHE A 99 -2.53 7.63 1.74
C PHE A 99 -1.94 7.08 3.03
N PHE A 100 -0.77 6.44 2.95
CA PHE A 100 -0.10 5.86 4.10
C PHE A 100 0.26 6.92 5.14
N ASP A 101 0.88 8.02 4.71
CA ASP A 101 1.29 9.12 5.60
C ASP A 101 0.10 9.80 6.28
N ASN A 102 -0.99 10.08 5.54
CA ASN A 102 -2.20 10.64 6.13
C ASN A 102 -2.86 9.64 7.11
N PHE A 103 -2.99 8.37 6.72
CA PHE A 103 -3.65 7.36 7.55
C PHE A 103 -2.92 7.11 8.87
N LYS A 104 -1.58 7.01 8.84
CA LYS A 104 -0.80 6.83 10.09
C LYS A 104 -0.88 8.04 11.00
N GLU A 105 -0.96 9.26 10.46
CA GLU A 105 -1.12 10.48 11.26
C GLU A 105 -2.50 10.53 11.92
N GLU A 106 -3.56 10.35 11.14
CA GLU A 106 -4.94 10.35 11.64
C GLU A 106 -5.18 9.29 12.72
N HIS A 107 -4.59 8.11 12.55
CA HIS A 107 -4.79 6.97 13.44
C HIS A 107 -3.69 6.79 14.51
N ASN A 108 -2.68 7.67 14.54
CA ASN A 108 -1.54 7.60 15.46
C ASN A 108 -0.82 6.23 15.41
N LEU A 109 -0.54 5.72 14.20
CA LEU A 109 0.08 4.41 13.98
C LEU A 109 1.60 4.54 13.80
N ASP A 110 2.35 3.59 14.37
CA ASP A 110 3.80 3.51 14.23
C ASP A 110 4.18 2.50 13.14
N LEU A 111 3.93 2.91 11.90
CA LEU A 111 4.21 2.15 10.69
C LEU A 111 5.23 2.89 9.82
N THR A 112 6.01 2.15 9.04
CA THR A 112 6.94 2.73 8.05
C THR A 112 6.89 2.01 6.70
N ALA A 113 7.26 2.73 5.64
CA ALA A 113 7.48 2.13 4.33
C ALA A 113 8.85 1.44 4.30
N ILE A 114 8.90 0.22 3.78
CA ILE A 114 10.13 -0.59 3.64
C ILE A 114 10.50 -0.86 2.19
N GLY A 115 9.60 -0.58 1.24
CA GLY A 115 9.87 -0.72 -0.19
C GLY A 115 8.87 0.05 -1.05
N SER A 116 9.27 0.37 -2.28
CA SER A 116 8.40 0.88 -3.34
C SER A 116 8.00 -0.26 -4.28
N THR A 117 6.83 -0.15 -4.91
CA THR A 117 6.26 -1.19 -5.78
C THR A 117 5.96 -0.65 -7.17
N VAL A 118 4.76 -0.10 -7.36
CA VAL A 118 4.25 0.34 -8.65
C VAL A 118 3.63 1.73 -8.56
N LEU A 119 3.72 2.50 -9.63
CA LEU A 119 2.73 3.53 -9.89
C LEU A 119 1.50 2.88 -10.54
N ALA A 120 0.32 3.19 -10.04
CA ALA A 120 -0.95 2.68 -10.54
C ALA A 120 -1.84 3.87 -10.91
N PRO A 121 -1.74 4.39 -12.17
CA PRO A 121 -2.48 5.56 -12.59
C PRO A 121 -3.99 5.38 -12.42
N MET A 122 -4.61 6.39 -11.82
CA MET A 122 -6.06 6.49 -11.61
C MET A 122 -6.75 6.89 -12.92
N GLY A 123 -8.02 6.52 -13.05
CA GLY A 123 -8.82 6.86 -14.23
C GLY A 123 -10.16 7.48 -13.88
N LEU A 124 -10.67 8.28 -14.81
CA LEU A 124 -12.06 8.68 -14.91
C LEU A 124 -12.74 7.73 -15.92
N TYR A 125 -13.85 7.14 -15.53
CA TYR A 125 -14.58 6.15 -16.33
C TYR A 125 -16.03 6.59 -16.52
N SER A 126 -16.65 6.18 -17.63
CA SER A 126 -18.07 6.42 -17.89
C SER A 126 -18.68 5.31 -18.74
N ASP A 127 -19.89 4.87 -18.38
CA ASP A 127 -20.71 3.99 -19.23
C ASP A 127 -21.53 4.78 -20.28
N LYS A 128 -21.56 6.12 -20.18
CA LYS A 128 -22.43 7.00 -20.97
C LYS A 128 -21.69 7.83 -22.02
N TYR A 129 -20.42 8.15 -21.76
CA TYR A 129 -19.62 9.08 -22.57
C TYR A 129 -18.30 8.41 -22.97
N GLU A 130 -17.82 8.68 -24.18
CA GLU A 130 -16.56 8.11 -24.70
C GLU A 130 -15.35 9.01 -24.43
N SER A 131 -15.57 10.29 -24.10
CA SER A 131 -14.51 11.24 -23.77
C SER A 131 -14.95 12.27 -22.74
N VAL A 132 -13.98 13.00 -22.18
CA VAL A 132 -14.22 14.06 -21.19
C VAL A 132 -15.05 15.21 -21.76
N GLU A 133 -14.86 15.54 -23.03
CA GLU A 133 -15.55 16.64 -23.70
C GLU A 133 -17.07 16.44 -23.80
N ASP A 134 -17.50 15.18 -23.81
CA ASP A 134 -18.91 14.79 -23.92
C ASP A 134 -19.68 14.89 -22.60
N ILE A 135 -18.97 15.07 -21.47
CA ILE A 135 -19.60 15.22 -20.15
C ILE A 135 -20.47 16.51 -20.13
N PRO A 136 -21.78 16.41 -19.86
CA PRO A 136 -22.68 17.55 -19.92
C PRO A 136 -22.54 18.47 -18.70
N ASP A 137 -23.09 19.67 -18.82
CA ASP A 137 -23.27 20.56 -17.66
C ASP A 137 -24.22 19.89 -16.64
N GLY A 138 -23.88 19.98 -15.35
CA GLY A 138 -24.66 19.38 -14.27
C GLY A 138 -24.44 17.87 -14.09
N ALA A 139 -23.43 17.29 -14.75
CA ALA A 139 -23.14 15.87 -14.63
C ALA A 139 -22.82 15.43 -13.20
N ASP A 140 -23.30 14.26 -12.82
CA ASP A 140 -23.00 13.62 -11.54
C ASP A 140 -21.69 12.82 -11.64
N ILE A 141 -20.66 13.23 -10.90
CA ILE A 141 -19.36 12.54 -10.86
C ILE A 141 -19.08 12.06 -9.45
N THR A 142 -18.71 10.79 -9.30
CA THR A 142 -18.30 10.27 -8.00
C THR A 142 -16.81 10.40 -7.77
N ILE A 143 -16.46 10.80 -6.56
CA ILE A 143 -15.09 10.91 -6.05
C ILE A 143 -14.97 10.15 -4.74
N ASP A 144 -13.75 9.81 -4.36
CA ASP A 144 -13.42 9.17 -3.11
C ASP A 144 -13.69 10.12 -1.93
N LYS A 145 -14.01 9.53 -0.77
CA LYS A 145 -14.28 10.24 0.47
C LYS A 145 -13.03 10.39 1.35
N GLU A 146 -11.99 9.58 1.12
CA GLU A 146 -10.73 9.62 1.87
C GLU A 146 -9.89 10.80 1.38
N VAL A 147 -9.35 11.60 2.32
CA VAL A 147 -8.72 12.92 2.06
C VAL A 147 -7.75 12.91 0.88
N THR A 148 -6.77 12.00 0.89
CA THR A 148 -5.71 12.00 -0.12
C THR A 148 -6.15 11.47 -1.48
N ASN A 149 -7.06 10.49 -1.49
CA ASN A 149 -7.66 10.00 -2.73
C ASN A 149 -8.63 11.04 -3.32
N GLN A 150 -9.38 11.75 -2.48
CA GLN A 150 -10.24 12.85 -2.91
C GLN A 150 -9.43 13.96 -3.57
N ALA A 151 -8.33 14.38 -2.94
CA ALA A 151 -7.40 15.36 -3.51
C ALA A 151 -6.87 14.91 -4.88
N ARG A 152 -6.45 13.63 -4.98
CA ARG A 152 -6.03 13.00 -6.24
C ARG A 152 -7.13 13.01 -7.30
N ASN A 153 -8.37 12.69 -6.94
CA ASN A 153 -9.49 12.74 -7.89
C ASN A 153 -9.71 14.16 -8.42
N LEU A 154 -9.62 15.17 -7.54
CA LEU A 154 -9.79 16.57 -7.93
C LEU A 154 -8.66 17.04 -8.85
N MET A 155 -7.42 16.62 -8.59
CA MET A 155 -6.29 16.85 -9.50
C MET A 155 -6.54 16.22 -10.88
N LEU A 156 -7.00 14.96 -10.92
CA LEU A 156 -7.35 14.29 -12.18
C LEU A 156 -8.44 15.03 -12.96
N LEU A 157 -9.50 15.49 -12.28
CA LEU A 157 -10.57 16.27 -12.92
C LEU A 157 -10.07 17.63 -13.42
N ALA A 158 -9.10 18.24 -12.75
CA ALA A 158 -8.49 19.49 -13.18
C ALA A 158 -7.57 19.29 -14.40
N GLU A 159 -6.76 18.24 -14.41
CA GLU A 159 -5.95 17.83 -15.56
C GLU A 159 -6.80 17.49 -16.79
N ALA A 160 -7.98 16.89 -16.55
CA ALA A 160 -9.00 16.65 -17.57
C ALA A 160 -9.73 17.93 -18.03
N GLY A 161 -9.47 19.09 -17.41
CA GLY A 161 -10.10 20.37 -17.76
C GLY A 161 -11.57 20.50 -17.35
N LEU A 162 -12.03 19.68 -16.41
CA LEU A 162 -13.41 19.68 -15.91
C LEU A 162 -13.63 20.70 -14.79
N ILE A 163 -12.60 20.96 -13.99
CA ILE A 163 -12.58 21.95 -12.90
C ILE A 163 -11.26 22.72 -12.90
N GLU A 164 -11.19 23.81 -12.14
CA GLU A 164 -9.94 24.52 -11.81
C GLU A 164 -9.73 24.47 -10.30
N LEU A 165 -8.50 24.24 -9.87
CA LEU A 165 -8.10 24.20 -8.45
C LEU A 165 -7.37 25.48 -8.05
N GLU A 166 -7.32 25.77 -6.75
CA GLU A 166 -6.51 26.86 -6.22
C GLU A 166 -5.01 26.63 -6.48
N ASP A 167 -4.24 27.72 -6.51
CA ASP A 167 -2.82 27.68 -6.89
C ASP A 167 -1.95 26.91 -5.88
N ASP A 168 -2.42 26.77 -4.63
CA ASP A 168 -1.78 26.05 -3.53
C ASP A 168 -2.40 24.67 -3.24
N PHE A 169 -3.22 24.14 -4.14
CA PHE A 169 -3.85 22.83 -4.00
C PHE A 169 -2.80 21.71 -3.83
N GLY A 170 -2.97 20.89 -2.78
CA GLY A 170 -2.04 19.83 -2.40
C GLY A 170 -2.71 18.48 -2.17
N VAL A 171 -1.91 17.50 -1.74
CA VAL A 171 -2.32 16.10 -1.54
C VAL A 171 -3.33 15.89 -0.40
N THR A 172 -3.59 16.93 0.40
CA THR A 172 -4.63 16.93 1.46
C THR A 172 -5.68 18.02 1.25
N SER A 173 -5.69 18.69 0.09
CA SER A 173 -6.71 19.70 -0.24
C SER A 173 -8.06 19.05 -0.55
N GLY A 174 -9.14 19.84 -0.46
CA GLY A 174 -10.50 19.32 -0.58
C GLY A 174 -11.42 20.14 -1.50
N LEU A 175 -12.69 19.79 -1.49
CA LEU A 175 -13.75 20.42 -2.29
C LEU A 175 -13.84 21.95 -2.12
N ASN A 176 -13.45 22.47 -0.96
CA ASN A 176 -13.44 23.91 -0.66
C ASN A 176 -12.32 24.70 -1.36
N GLU A 177 -11.38 24.00 -2.00
CA GLU A 177 -10.25 24.57 -2.76
C GLU A 177 -10.43 24.39 -4.28
N ILE A 178 -11.68 24.18 -4.72
CA ILE A 178 -12.06 24.29 -6.14
C ILE A 178 -12.27 25.76 -6.49
N LYS A 179 -11.40 26.27 -7.36
CA LYS A 179 -11.40 27.66 -7.85
C LYS A 179 -12.53 27.91 -8.85
N ALA A 180 -12.79 26.96 -9.75
CA ALA A 180 -13.88 27.04 -10.71
C ALA A 180 -14.47 25.66 -11.07
N ASN A 181 -15.79 25.62 -11.26
CA ASN A 181 -16.53 24.46 -11.76
C ASN A 181 -17.42 24.92 -12.93
N PRO A 182 -16.86 25.12 -14.13
CA PRO A 182 -17.55 25.75 -15.26
C PRO A 182 -18.75 24.95 -15.77
N LYS A 183 -18.71 23.61 -15.64
CA LYS A 183 -19.79 22.70 -16.02
C LYS A 183 -20.82 22.50 -14.89
N ASN A 184 -20.66 23.14 -13.73
CA ASN A 184 -21.53 22.94 -12.56
C ASN A 184 -21.71 21.45 -12.20
N LEU A 185 -20.63 20.69 -12.23
CA LEU A 185 -20.60 19.26 -11.92
C LEU A 185 -21.02 19.01 -10.47
N ASN A 186 -21.78 17.94 -10.23
CA ASN A 186 -22.13 17.49 -8.89
C ASN A 186 -21.14 16.42 -8.45
N LEU A 187 -20.26 16.76 -7.52
CA LEU A 187 -19.27 15.83 -6.99
C LEU A 187 -19.83 15.09 -5.77
N THR A 188 -19.96 13.77 -5.88
CA THR A 188 -20.51 12.91 -4.81
C THR A 188 -19.43 12.05 -4.19
N GLU A 189 -19.18 12.24 -2.90
CA GLU A 189 -18.20 11.49 -2.13
C GLU A 189 -18.71 10.09 -1.79
N ILE A 190 -17.91 9.06 -2.09
CA ILE A 190 -18.23 7.66 -1.83
C ILE A 190 -17.02 6.89 -1.32
N ALA A 191 -17.25 5.69 -0.79
CA ALA A 191 -16.15 4.76 -0.52
C ALA A 191 -15.57 4.23 -1.85
N PRO A 192 -14.24 4.18 -2.02
CA PRO A 192 -13.57 3.80 -3.28
C PRO A 192 -14.04 2.48 -3.87
N ALA A 193 -14.19 1.45 -3.02
CA ALA A 193 -14.68 0.13 -3.41
C ALA A 193 -16.11 0.12 -3.98
N THR A 194 -16.85 1.23 -3.88
CA THR A 194 -18.21 1.37 -4.41
C THR A 194 -18.22 1.92 -5.83
N ALA A 195 -17.18 2.68 -6.22
CA ALA A 195 -17.16 3.45 -7.47
C ALA A 195 -17.46 2.61 -8.72
N PRO A 196 -16.85 1.42 -8.92
CA PRO A 196 -17.14 0.64 -10.13
C PRO A 196 -18.60 0.20 -10.27
N ARG A 197 -19.28 -0.10 -9.16
CA ARG A 197 -20.66 -0.64 -9.20
C ARG A 197 -21.71 0.43 -9.51
N ILE A 198 -21.39 1.68 -9.23
CA ILE A 198 -22.32 2.81 -9.38
C ILE A 198 -22.14 3.54 -10.70
N MET A 199 -21.16 3.16 -11.53
CA MET A 199 -20.91 3.77 -12.85
C MET A 199 -22.18 3.87 -13.70
N GLN A 200 -23.03 2.84 -13.67
CA GLN A 200 -24.31 2.81 -14.38
C GLN A 200 -25.33 3.86 -13.91
N ASP A 201 -25.19 4.35 -12.67
CA ASP A 201 -26.12 5.27 -12.01
C ASP A 201 -25.65 6.73 -12.07
N VAL A 202 -24.39 6.99 -12.43
CA VAL A 202 -23.78 8.33 -12.49
C VAL A 202 -23.29 8.67 -13.90
N ASP A 203 -22.81 9.88 -14.13
CA ASP A 203 -22.32 10.32 -15.44
C ASP A 203 -20.85 9.94 -15.66
N ALA A 204 -20.05 10.01 -14.61
CA ALA A 204 -18.70 9.44 -14.60
C ALA A 204 -18.28 9.08 -13.17
N ALA A 205 -17.30 8.21 -13.03
CA ALA A 205 -16.71 7.85 -11.75
C ALA A 205 -15.19 7.95 -11.83
N VAL A 206 -14.57 8.63 -10.86
CA VAL A 206 -13.13 8.50 -10.66
C VAL A 206 -12.88 7.21 -9.88
N ILE A 207 -12.00 6.35 -10.39
CA ILE A 207 -11.78 5.01 -9.85
C ILE A 207 -10.28 4.72 -9.72
N ASN A 208 -9.89 4.30 -8.52
CA ASN A 208 -8.56 3.78 -8.23
C ASN A 208 -8.26 2.55 -9.08
N ASN A 209 -7.04 2.46 -9.59
CA ASN A 209 -6.58 1.40 -10.50
C ASN A 209 -6.95 -0.02 -10.03
N GLY A 210 -6.65 -0.37 -8.78
CA GLY A 210 -6.94 -1.69 -8.23
C GLY A 210 -8.43 -2.04 -8.26
N PHE A 211 -9.31 -1.09 -7.89
CA PHE A 211 -10.76 -1.32 -7.94
C PHE A 211 -11.31 -1.37 -9.37
N ALA A 212 -10.70 -0.67 -10.32
CA ALA A 212 -11.05 -0.79 -11.73
C ALA A 212 -10.72 -2.19 -12.25
N VAL A 213 -9.51 -2.69 -11.99
CA VAL A 213 -9.06 -4.03 -12.39
C VAL A 213 -9.94 -5.12 -11.74
N ASP A 214 -10.21 -5.04 -10.44
CA ASP A 214 -11.09 -6.00 -9.74
C ASP A 214 -12.53 -6.01 -10.30
N ALA A 215 -12.98 -4.88 -10.86
CA ALA A 215 -14.28 -4.77 -11.52
C ALA A 215 -14.26 -5.25 -12.98
N GLY A 216 -13.11 -5.66 -13.49
CA GLY A 216 -12.93 -6.12 -14.87
C GLY A 216 -12.73 -5.00 -15.90
N LEU A 217 -12.45 -3.77 -15.44
CA LEU A 217 -12.10 -2.65 -16.32
C LEU A 217 -10.60 -2.69 -16.64
N SER A 218 -10.24 -2.33 -17.87
CA SER A 218 -8.88 -2.06 -18.31
C SER A 218 -8.57 -0.58 -18.10
N PRO A 219 -7.66 -0.21 -17.16
CA PRO A 219 -7.32 1.20 -16.95
C PRO A 219 -6.71 1.90 -18.16
N THR A 220 -6.12 1.13 -19.09
CA THR A 220 -5.51 1.67 -20.31
C THR A 220 -6.50 1.83 -21.46
N ASP A 221 -7.61 1.10 -21.46
CA ASP A 221 -8.55 1.08 -22.59
C ASP A 221 -9.92 1.67 -22.25
N ASP A 222 -10.41 1.47 -21.02
CA ASP A 222 -11.77 1.83 -20.63
C ASP A 222 -11.87 3.21 -19.94
N ALA A 223 -10.74 3.78 -19.51
CA ALA A 223 -10.71 5.10 -18.91
C ALA A 223 -10.90 6.18 -19.99
N ILE A 224 -11.88 7.07 -19.79
CA ILE A 224 -12.09 8.24 -20.66
C ILE A 224 -11.06 9.35 -20.40
N TYR A 225 -10.40 9.30 -19.24
CA TYR A 225 -9.21 10.07 -18.91
C TYR A 225 -8.39 9.30 -17.88
N ARG A 226 -7.06 9.39 -17.94
CA ARG A 226 -6.15 8.64 -17.07
C ARG A 226 -5.00 9.53 -16.66
N GLU A 227 -4.58 9.42 -15.40
CA GLU A 227 -3.35 10.06 -14.92
C GLU A 227 -2.14 9.68 -15.77
N ASP A 228 -1.19 10.60 -15.85
CA ASP A 228 0.11 10.31 -16.41
C ASP A 228 1.03 9.61 -15.39
N GLU A 229 2.22 9.22 -15.87
CA GLU A 229 3.18 8.44 -15.08
C GLU A 229 4.01 9.31 -14.11
N THR A 230 3.70 10.60 -13.97
CA THR A 230 4.52 11.56 -13.19
C THR A 230 3.99 11.80 -11.78
N ALA A 231 2.93 11.10 -11.38
CA ALA A 231 2.24 11.31 -10.12
C ALA A 231 2.98 10.66 -8.92
N THR A 232 4.17 11.18 -8.59
CA THR A 232 5.10 10.58 -7.63
C THR A 232 4.59 10.43 -6.18
N PRO A 233 3.70 11.28 -5.63
CA PRO A 233 3.11 11.04 -4.30
C PRO A 233 2.22 9.79 -4.25
N TYR A 234 1.85 9.25 -5.42
CA TYR A 234 0.94 8.12 -5.56
C TYR A 234 1.64 6.79 -5.92
N ILE A 235 2.96 6.72 -5.73
CA ILE A 235 3.71 5.45 -5.79
C ILE A 235 3.23 4.54 -4.66
N ASN A 236 2.96 3.27 -4.99
CA ASN A 236 2.55 2.27 -4.00
C ASN A 236 3.75 1.73 -3.23
N ILE A 237 3.51 1.34 -1.98
CA ILE A 237 4.56 0.92 -1.04
C ILE A 237 4.31 -0.47 -0.47
N ILE A 238 5.37 -1.08 0.05
CA ILE A 238 5.32 -2.14 1.06
C ILE A 238 5.54 -1.47 2.41
N ALA A 239 4.62 -1.68 3.36
CA ALA A 239 4.69 -1.14 4.71
C ALA A 239 4.84 -2.24 5.76
N ALA A 240 5.54 -1.92 6.84
CA ALA A 240 5.73 -2.75 8.02
C ALA A 240 5.51 -1.94 9.31
N GLN A 241 5.46 -2.61 10.45
CA GLN A 241 5.63 -1.94 11.74
C GLN A 241 7.03 -1.30 11.81
N THR A 242 7.14 -0.10 12.40
CA THR A 242 8.43 0.61 12.45
C THR A 242 9.53 -0.20 13.14
N GLU A 243 9.19 -1.00 14.16
CA GLU A 243 10.15 -1.85 14.85
C GLU A 243 10.73 -2.98 13.97
N ASP A 244 10.02 -3.38 12.92
CA ASP A 244 10.40 -4.44 11.98
C ASP A 244 11.04 -3.92 10.69
N GLN A 245 11.28 -2.60 10.57
CA GLN A 245 11.75 -1.98 9.33
C GLN A 245 13.10 -2.53 8.83
N ASP A 246 13.94 -3.03 9.75
CA ASP A 246 15.26 -3.58 9.47
C ASP A 246 15.25 -5.13 9.52
N ASN A 247 14.06 -5.76 9.57
CA ASN A 247 13.94 -7.21 9.63
C ASN A 247 14.46 -7.84 8.31
N PRO A 248 15.47 -8.73 8.37
CA PRO A 248 16.10 -9.27 7.16
C PRO A 248 15.15 -10.12 6.30
N VAL A 249 14.14 -10.76 6.90
CA VAL A 249 13.10 -11.51 6.14
C VAL A 249 12.25 -10.54 5.33
N LEU A 250 11.81 -9.44 5.94
CA LEU A 250 10.98 -8.45 5.26
C LEU A 250 11.75 -7.71 4.18
N LEU A 251 13.01 -7.35 4.44
CA LEU A 251 13.89 -6.76 3.43
C LEU A 251 14.13 -7.73 2.27
N ARG A 252 14.25 -9.04 2.54
CA ARG A 252 14.36 -10.04 1.46
C ARG A 252 13.11 -10.09 0.59
N LEU A 253 11.91 -9.96 1.16
CA LEU A 253 10.67 -9.87 0.38
C LEU A 253 10.61 -8.59 -0.47
N VAL A 254 11.11 -7.47 0.03
CA VAL A 254 11.26 -6.24 -0.76
C VAL A 254 12.21 -6.47 -1.94
N GLU A 255 13.37 -7.11 -1.72
CA GLU A 255 14.31 -7.45 -2.80
C GLU A 255 13.70 -8.37 -3.86
N LEU A 256 12.92 -9.38 -3.44
CA LEU A 256 12.22 -10.27 -4.37
C LEU A 256 11.18 -9.50 -5.20
N TYR A 257 10.40 -8.62 -4.56
CA TYR A 257 9.43 -7.75 -5.26
C TYR A 257 10.12 -6.82 -6.25
N GLN A 258 11.28 -6.28 -5.90
CA GLN A 258 12.02 -5.33 -6.74
C GLN A 258 13.00 -6.01 -7.72
N SER A 259 12.84 -7.32 -7.95
CA SER A 259 13.68 -8.08 -8.88
C SER A 259 13.31 -7.81 -10.35
N GLU A 260 14.26 -8.03 -11.26
CA GLU A 260 14.01 -7.96 -12.71
C GLU A 260 12.89 -8.92 -13.16
N GLU A 261 12.75 -10.06 -12.48
CA GLU A 261 11.71 -11.06 -12.77
C GLU A 261 10.31 -10.51 -12.47
N ILE A 262 10.11 -9.91 -11.29
CA ILE A 262 8.84 -9.26 -10.95
C ILE A 262 8.59 -8.01 -11.78
N GLU A 263 9.63 -7.25 -12.13
CA GLU A 263 9.50 -6.11 -13.05
C GLU A 263 8.90 -6.55 -14.39
N GLN A 264 9.43 -7.62 -15.00
CA GLN A 264 8.90 -8.16 -16.25
C GLN A 264 7.50 -8.72 -16.09
N LEU A 265 7.23 -9.44 -14.99
CA LEU A 265 5.90 -9.96 -14.69
C LEU A 265 4.86 -8.82 -14.63
N ILE A 266 5.18 -7.71 -13.96
CA ILE A 266 4.29 -6.55 -13.87
C ILE A 266 4.03 -5.98 -15.27
N ILE A 267 5.06 -5.84 -16.10
CA ILE A 267 4.95 -5.30 -17.46
C ILE A 267 4.05 -6.20 -18.33
N GLU A 268 4.25 -7.52 -18.25
CA GLU A 268 3.54 -8.50 -19.09
C GLU A 268 2.07 -8.69 -18.66
N GLU A 269 1.82 -8.82 -17.36
CA GLU A 269 0.47 -9.06 -16.82
C GLU A 269 -0.40 -7.80 -16.89
N HIS A 270 0.13 -6.64 -16.48
CA HIS A 270 -0.67 -5.42 -16.38
C HIS A 270 -0.68 -4.57 -17.64
N LYS A 271 0.19 -4.83 -18.61
CA LYS A 271 0.20 -4.16 -19.94
C LYS A 271 0.14 -2.63 -19.84
N GLY A 272 0.84 -2.08 -18.85
CA GLY A 272 0.90 -0.64 -18.59
C GLY A 272 -0.16 -0.11 -17.63
N ALA A 273 -1.13 -0.91 -17.18
CA ALA A 273 -2.09 -0.51 -16.13
C ALA A 273 -1.40 -0.26 -14.78
N ARG A 274 -0.35 -1.03 -14.48
CA ARG A 274 0.60 -0.81 -13.39
C ARG A 274 1.99 -0.61 -13.98
N ILE A 275 2.77 0.30 -13.41
CA ILE A 275 4.09 0.67 -13.89
C ILE A 275 5.08 0.36 -12.76
N PRO A 276 6.06 -0.54 -12.95
CA PRO A 276 7.10 -0.79 -11.95
C PRO A 276 7.78 0.52 -11.55
N THR A 277 7.93 0.79 -10.26
CA THR A 277 8.55 2.03 -9.77
C THR A 277 9.39 1.71 -8.54
N PHE A 278 10.57 1.16 -8.79
CA PHE A 278 11.52 0.76 -7.76
C PHE A 278 12.52 1.89 -7.49
N ILE A 279 12.16 2.74 -6.54
CA ILE A 279 12.97 3.86 -6.06
C ILE A 279 13.46 3.62 -4.63
N SER A 280 14.54 4.32 -4.26
CA SER A 280 15.09 4.24 -2.90
C SER A 280 14.11 4.79 -1.86
N LEU A 281 14.20 4.31 -0.60
CA LEU A 281 13.42 4.86 0.50
C LEU A 281 13.74 6.33 0.78
N GLU A 282 14.98 6.77 0.52
CA GLU A 282 15.36 8.19 0.64
C GLU A 282 14.56 9.04 -0.37
N GLU A 283 14.48 8.59 -1.62
CA GLU A 283 13.70 9.26 -2.66
C GLU A 283 12.21 9.22 -2.38
N LEU A 284 11.67 8.05 -1.98
CA LEU A 284 10.26 7.86 -1.64
C LEU A 284 9.83 8.80 -0.51
N ASN A 285 10.67 8.96 0.52
CA ASN A 285 10.40 9.84 1.66
C ASN A 285 10.62 11.33 1.36
N SER A 286 11.14 11.68 0.18
CA SER A 286 11.36 13.06 -0.24
C SER A 286 10.15 13.72 -0.88
N TYR A 287 9.15 12.93 -1.29
CA TYR A 287 7.94 13.46 -1.92
C TYR A 287 7.06 14.23 -0.93
N PRO A 288 6.24 15.18 -1.43
CA PRO A 288 5.30 15.92 -0.60
C PRO A 288 4.40 14.95 0.18
N LYS A 289 4.36 15.19 1.49
CA LYS A 289 3.45 14.53 2.44
C LYS A 289 2.22 15.41 2.63
#